data_AF-A0A4R5B2V1-F1
#
_entry.id   AF-A0A4R5B2V1-F1
#
_cell.length_a   1.000
_cell.length_b   1.000
_cell.length_c   1.000
_cell.angle_alpha   90.00
_cell.angle_beta   90.00
_cell.angle_gamma   90.00
#
_symmetry.space_group_name_H-M   'P 1'
#
loop_
_entity.id
_entity.type
_entity.pdbx_description
1 polymer ?
#
loop_
_entity_poly.entity_id
_entity_poly.type
_entity_poly.pdbx_seq_one_letter_code
_entity_poly.pdbx_strand_id
1 'polypeptide(L)'
;MNIYSIIAQVVIALSVGYVWIFRFDNIVKEFKQYGLSDLTRNMVGASKIALATLLITGIWFPTLVLIPALSMAFLMICAQYFHFKAKNPWF
;
A
#
# COMPACT_ATOMS: atom_id res chain seq x y z
N MET A 1 -2.97 -20.22 10.38
CA MET A 1 -3.46 -19.34 9.30
C MET A 1 -4.03 -20.22 8.20
N ASN A 2 -5.17 -19.87 7.58
CA ASN A 2 -5.71 -20.66 6.47
C ASN A 2 -5.07 -20.24 5.14
N ILE A 3 -5.24 -21.08 4.11
CA ILE A 3 -4.64 -20.83 2.78
C ILE A 3 -5.14 -19.52 2.15
N TYR A 4 -6.42 -19.17 2.38
CA TYR A 4 -7.02 -17.94 1.87
C TYR A 4 -6.31 -16.67 2.39
N SER A 5 -5.99 -16.63 3.69
CA SER A 5 -5.26 -15.52 4.29
C SER A 5 -3.83 -15.40 3.76
N ILE A 6 -3.17 -16.54 3.52
CA ILE A 6 -1.82 -16.55 2.93
C ILE A 6 -1.85 -15.97 1.52
N ILE A 7 -2.80 -16.43 0.68
CA ILE A 7 -2.97 -15.93 -0.68
C ILE A 7 -3.24 -14.41 -0.65
N ALA A 8 -4.14 -13.94 0.23
CA ALA A 8 -4.45 -12.52 0.36
C ALA A 8 -3.21 -11.69 0.74
N GLN A 9 -2.42 -12.15 1.71
CA GLN A 9 -1.17 -11.48 2.11
C GLN A 9 -0.18 -11.36 0.95
N VAL A 10 0.02 -12.45 0.20
CA VAL A 10 0.92 -12.46 -0.96
C VAL A 10 0.44 -11.52 -2.06
N VAL A 11 -0.84 -11.56 -2.40
CA VAL A 11 -1.43 -10.69 -3.43
C VAL A 11 -1.29 -9.21 -3.05
N ILE A 12 -1.62 -8.85 -1.80
CA ILE A 12 -1.50 -7.48 -1.31
C ILE A 12 -0.04 -7.03 -1.36
N ALA A 13 0.90 -7.83 -0.86
CA ALA A 13 2.30 -7.46 -0.82
C ALA A 13 2.91 -7.28 -2.21
N LEU A 14 2.60 -8.18 -3.15
CA LEU A 14 3.06 -8.08 -4.54
C LEU A 14 2.45 -6.87 -5.25
N SER A 15 1.16 -6.61 -5.06
CA SER A 15 0.48 -5.45 -5.65
C SER A 15 1.08 -4.13 -5.15
N VAL A 16 1.28 -4.01 -3.84
CA VAL A 16 1.92 -2.84 -3.23
C VAL A 16 3.35 -2.67 -3.73
N GLY A 17 4.13 -3.76 -3.75
CA GLY A 17 5.49 -3.77 -4.28
C GLY A 17 5.55 -3.32 -5.73
N TYR A 18 4.66 -3.83 -6.58
CA TYR A 18 4.58 -3.45 -7.99
C TYR A 18 4.36 -1.94 -8.17
N VAL A 19 3.36 -1.38 -7.48
CA VAL A 19 3.01 0.04 -7.60
C VAL A 19 4.12 0.95 -7.08
N TRP A 20 4.74 0.61 -5.95
CA TRP A 20 5.72 1.49 -5.29
C TRP A 20 7.16 1.32 -5.77
N ILE A 21 7.49 0.20 -6.40
CA ILE A 21 8.83 -0.05 -6.96
C ILE A 21 8.84 0.24 -8.45
N PHE A 22 7.96 -0.39 -9.24
CA PHE A 22 8.02 -0.31 -10.70
C PHE A 22 7.25 0.88 -11.27
N ARG A 23 6.19 1.34 -10.59
CA ARG A 23 5.40 2.51 -11.02
C ARG A 23 5.70 3.76 -10.21
N PHE A 24 6.89 3.87 -9.61
CA PHE A 24 7.23 5.00 -8.76
C PHE A 24 7.09 6.35 -9.48
N ASP A 25 7.49 6.45 -10.75
CA ASP A 25 7.34 7.68 -11.53
C ASP A 25 5.87 8.12 -11.71
N ASN A 26 4.94 7.17 -11.82
CA ASN A 26 3.51 7.47 -11.81
C ASN A 26 3.09 8.04 -10.46
N ILE A 27 3.55 7.43 -9.36
CA ILE A 27 3.26 7.90 -8.00
C ILE A 27 3.79 9.32 -7.78
N VAL A 28 4.98 9.66 -8.30
CA VAL A 28 5.50 11.04 -8.24
C VAL A 28 4.55 12.02 -8.94
N LYS A 29 4.04 11.68 -10.12
CA LYS A 29 3.10 12.53 -10.87
C LYS A 29 1.75 12.64 -10.16
N GLU A 30 1.23 11.53 -9.64
CA GLU A 30 -0.04 11.48 -8.90
C GLU A 30 0.00 12.32 -7.62
N PHE A 31 1.06 12.20 -6.80
CA PHE A 31 1.17 12.99 -5.57
C PHE A 31 1.28 14.49 -5.84
N LYS A 32 1.94 14.89 -6.95
CA LYS A 32 1.94 16.29 -7.42
C LYS A 32 0.53 16.75 -7.80
N GLN A 33 -0.23 15.92 -8.51
CA GLN A 33 -1.64 16.21 -8.85
C GLN A 33 -2.53 16.28 -7.59
N TYR A 34 -2.25 15.48 -6.57
CA TYR A 34 -2.96 15.52 -5.28
C TYR A 34 -2.62 16.75 -4.43
N GLY A 35 -1.61 17.54 -4.84
CA GLY A 35 -1.12 18.68 -4.06
C GLY A 35 -0.42 18.25 -2.77
N LEU A 36 0.13 17.03 -2.72
CA LEU A 36 0.83 16.49 -1.55
C LEU A 36 2.35 16.63 -1.72
N SER A 37 3.06 16.84 -0.60
CA SER A 37 4.51 17.01 -0.60
C SER A 37 5.25 15.68 -0.86
N ASP A 38 6.50 15.79 -1.30
CA ASP A 38 7.41 14.64 -1.47
C ASP A 38 7.64 13.90 -0.15
N LEU A 39 7.63 14.61 0.99
CA LEU A 39 7.74 14.00 2.31
C LEU A 39 6.55 13.06 2.58
N THR A 40 5.32 13.54 2.35
CA THR A 40 4.12 12.72 2.52
C THR A 40 4.14 11.51 1.59
N ARG A 41 4.56 11.68 0.33
CA ARG A 41 4.73 10.56 -0.61
C ARG A 41 5.69 9.52 -0.08
N ASN A 42 6.87 9.94 0.36
CA ASN A 42 7.91 9.03 0.84
C ASN A 42 7.47 8.32 2.14
N MET A 43 6.78 9.01 3.06
CA MET A 43 6.23 8.42 4.27
C MET A 43 5.17 7.36 3.96
N VAL A 44 4.22 7.65 3.05
CA VAL A 44 3.19 6.69 2.64
C VAL A 44 3.82 5.48 1.95
N GLY A 45 4.80 5.71 1.07
CA GLY A 45 5.52 4.65 0.36
C GLY A 45 6.30 3.74 1.28
N ALA A 46 7.15 4.32 2.13
CA ALA A 46 7.92 3.57 3.12
C ALA A 46 7.00 2.76 4.05
N SER A 47 5.90 3.37 4.51
CA SER A 47 4.90 2.68 5.33
C SER A 47 4.28 1.50 4.58
N LYS A 48 3.81 1.69 3.34
CA LYS A 48 3.21 0.62 2.54
C LYS A 48 4.20 -0.53 2.28
N ILE A 49 5.45 -0.24 1.95
CA ILE A 49 6.50 -1.27 1.75
C ILE A 49 6.79 -2.02 3.06
N ALA A 50 6.93 -1.31 4.19
CA ALA A 50 7.15 -1.94 5.49
C ALA A 50 5.98 -2.84 5.90
N LEU A 51 4.75 -2.36 5.74
CA LEU A 51 3.54 -3.13 6.04
C LEU A 51 3.39 -4.34 5.11
N ALA A 52 3.68 -4.21 3.81
CA ALA A 52 3.70 -5.33 2.87
C ALA A 52 4.73 -6.39 3.27
N THR A 53 5.92 -5.96 3.70
CA THR A 53 6.97 -6.86 4.20
C THR A 53 6.50 -7.59 5.46
N LEU A 54 5.89 -6.88 6.41
CA LEU A 54 5.33 -7.50 7.63
C LEU A 54 4.20 -8.49 7.32
N LEU A 55 3.36 -8.22 6.31
CA LEU A 55 2.33 -9.17 5.86
C LEU A 55 2.95 -10.45 5.28
N ILE A 56 4.07 -10.37 4.56
CA ILE A 56 4.81 -11.55 4.10
C ILE A 56 5.45 -12.29 5.27
N THR A 57 6.15 -11.58 6.16
CA THR A 57 6.73 -12.15 7.38
C THR A 57 5.66 -12.81 8.28
N GLY A 58 4.44 -12.30 8.26
CA GLY A 58 3.28 -12.85 8.95
C GLY A 58 2.90 -14.28 8.54
N ILE A 59 3.38 -14.79 7.40
CA ILE A 59 3.25 -16.20 7.00
C ILE A 59 3.97 -17.12 8.00
N TRP A 60 5.16 -16.73 8.44
CA TRP A 60 5.93 -17.45 9.46
C TRP A 60 5.58 -17.02 10.88
N PHE A 61 5.15 -15.78 11.07
CA PHE A 61 4.83 -15.19 12.39
C PHE A 61 3.41 -14.62 12.41
N PRO A 62 2.35 -15.44 12.58
CA PRO A 62 0.96 -15.02 12.42
C PRO A 62 0.51 -13.89 13.36
N THR A 63 1.16 -13.72 14.52
CA THR A 63 0.89 -12.61 15.45
C THR A 63 1.17 -11.23 14.83
N LEU A 64 2.00 -11.17 13.79
CA LEU A 64 2.32 -9.95 13.07
C LEU A 64 1.25 -9.54 12.05
N VAL A 65 0.20 -10.32 11.79
CA VAL A 65 -0.70 -10.05 10.64
C VAL A 65 -1.72 -8.95 10.91
N LEU A 66 -2.30 -8.92 12.11
CA LEU A 66 -3.46 -8.08 12.41
C LEU A 66 -3.17 -6.58 12.27
N ILE A 67 -2.12 -6.10 12.94
CA ILE A 67 -1.78 -4.67 12.96
C ILE A 67 -1.43 -4.20 11.54
N PRO A 68 -0.53 -4.86 10.78
CA PRO A 68 -0.20 -4.44 9.43
C PRO A 68 -1.36 -4.53 8.45
N ALA A 69 -2.25 -5.51 8.57
CA ALA A 69 -3.43 -5.61 7.72
C ALA A 69 -4.37 -4.41 7.95
N LEU A 70 -4.64 -4.05 9.20
CA LEU A 70 -5.47 -2.89 9.54
C LEU A 70 -4.83 -1.57 9.09
N SER A 71 -3.53 -1.39 9.35
CA SER A 71 -2.80 -0.20 8.90
C SER A 71 -2.74 -0.11 7.37
N MET A 72 -2.55 -1.22 6.67
CA MET A 72 -2.57 -1.26 5.20
C MET A 72 -3.96 -0.89 4.68
N ALA A 73 -5.03 -1.45 5.26
CA ALA A 73 -6.40 -1.12 4.89
C ALA A 73 -6.69 0.39 5.07
N PHE A 74 -6.26 0.97 6.19
CA PHE A 74 -6.37 2.41 6.44
C PHE A 74 -5.64 3.23 5.36
N LEU A 75 -4.39 2.91 5.04
CA LEU A 75 -3.63 3.62 4.00
C LEU A 75 -4.23 3.46 2.60
N MET A 76 -4.88 2.33 2.32
CA MET A 76 -5.60 2.11 1.06
C MET A 76 -6.87 2.97 0.98
N ILE A 77 -7.62 3.10 2.07
CA ILE A 77 -8.78 4.02 2.15
C ILE A 77 -8.33 5.47 1.95
N CYS A 78 -7.24 5.89 2.59
CA CYS A 78 -6.69 7.24 2.38
C CYS A 78 -6.27 7.46 0.92
N ALA A 79 -5.57 6.50 0.31
CA ALA A 79 -5.18 6.59 -1.10
C ALA A 79 -6.42 6.72 -2.00
N GLN A 80 -7.44 5.90 -1.73
CA GLN A 80 -8.68 5.91 -2.49
C GLN A 80 -9.40 7.26 -2.42
N TYR A 81 -9.41 7.90 -1.25
CA TYR A 81 -9.92 9.26 -1.08
C TYR A 81 -9.21 10.25 -2.00
N PHE A 82 -7.87 10.21 -2.10
CA PHE A 82 -7.12 11.13 -2.97
C PHE A 82 -7.35 10.84 -4.46
N HIS A 83 -7.44 9.57 -4.87
CA HIS A 83 -7.81 9.21 -6.24
C HIS A 83 -9.17 9.80 -6.63
N PHE A 84 -10.19 9.67 -5.76
CA PHE A 84 -11.51 10.25 -6.01
C PHE A 84 -11.50 11.79 -5.98
N LYS A 85 -10.80 12.39 -5.02
CA LYS A 85 -10.70 13.86 -4.89
C LYS A 85 -10.05 14.50 -6.11
N ALA A 86 -9.05 13.85 -6.69
CA ALA A 86 -8.33 14.35 -7.86
C ALA A 86 -9.11 14.23 -9.17
N LYS A 87 -10.33 13.67 -9.14
CA LYS A 87 -11.14 13.31 -10.33
C LYS A 87 -10.36 12.53 -11.38
N ASN A 88 -9.36 11.75 -10.98
CA ASN A 88 -8.63 10.92 -11.94
C ASN A 88 -9.56 9.80 -12.42
N PRO A 89 -9.69 9.56 -13.73
CA PRO A 89 -10.26 8.32 -14.21
C PRO A 89 -9.43 7.16 -13.66
N TRP A 90 -10.09 6.07 -13.30
CA TRP A 90 -9.47 4.88 -12.71
C TRP A 90 -8.57 4.09 -13.69
N PHE A 91 -8.35 4.64 -14.88
CA PHE A 91 -7.70 4.03 -16.04
C PHE A 91 -6.91 5.10 -16.79
#